data_AF-A0A1U8JXM5-F1
#
_entry.id   AF-A0A1U8JXM5-F1
#
_cell.length_a   1.000
_cell.length_b   1.000
_cell.length_c   1.000
_cell.angle_alpha   90.00
_cell.angle_beta   90.00
_cell.angle_gamma   90.00
#
_symmetry.space_group_name_H-M   'P 1'
#
loop_
_entity.id
_entity.type
_entity.pdbx_description
1 polymer ?
#
loop_
_entity_poly.entity_id
_entity_poly.type
_entity_poly.pdbx_seq_one_letter_code
_entity_poly.pdbx_strand_id
1 'polypeptide(L)'
;MSGNPLLKLIAVDWFKVNKATDKIALHPKSLAQSDAGKNLPFILVINLEIPAKPNYSLVLYYAAERPVRKDSLLEKFADGTDQFRDARFKLIPSIVEGYWMVKRAVGTKACLLGKAVTCKYFRQDNFLEDQDRELPIGSKQSYI
;
A
#
# COMPACT_ATOMS: atom_id res chain seq x y z
N MET A 1 22.49 -6.71 8.88
CA MET A 1 21.86 -5.46 9.37
C MET A 1 21.06 -4.87 8.22
N SER A 2 19.76 -4.65 8.40
CA SER A 2 18.93 -4.01 7.38
C SER A 2 19.39 -2.56 7.20
N GLY A 3 19.58 -2.10 5.96
CA GLY A 3 19.90 -0.71 5.68
C GLY A 3 18.77 0.24 6.10
N ASN A 4 19.05 1.55 6.08
CA ASN A 4 18.04 2.57 6.33
C ASN A 4 16.88 2.43 5.32
N PRO A 5 15.61 2.63 5.76
CA PRO A 5 14.46 2.53 4.87
C PRO A 5 14.55 3.57 3.75
N LEU A 6 14.19 3.17 2.52
CA LEU A 6 14.17 4.07 1.37
C LEU A 6 13.05 5.12 1.45
N LEU A 7 11.94 4.76 2.10
CA LEU A 7 10.77 5.61 2.28
C LEU A 7 10.40 5.67 3.76
N LYS A 8 9.93 6.81 4.22
CA LYS A 8 9.46 7.03 5.60
C LYS A 8 7.95 7.20 5.62
N LEU A 9 7.28 6.58 6.58
CA LEU A 9 5.86 6.82 6.83
C LEU A 9 5.70 8.26 7.33
N ILE A 10 4.93 9.08 6.62
CA ILE A 10 4.70 10.49 6.96
C ILE A 10 3.28 10.80 7.38
N ALA A 11 2.30 9.98 6.98
CA ALA A 11 0.92 10.11 7.39
C ALA A 11 0.16 8.80 7.25
N VAL A 12 -0.95 8.74 7.97
CA VAL A 12 -1.93 7.66 7.90
C VAL A 12 -3.32 8.30 7.92
N ASP A 13 -4.15 7.96 6.94
CA ASP A 13 -5.56 8.31 6.92
C ASP A 13 -6.43 7.08 7.18
N TRP A 14 -7.57 7.30 7.85
CA TRP A 14 -8.61 6.29 8.04
C TRP A 14 -9.93 6.79 7.46
N PHE A 15 -10.30 6.27 6.29
CA PHE A 15 -11.50 6.69 5.60
C PHE A 15 -12.63 5.69 5.82
N LYS A 16 -13.81 6.20 6.17
CA LYS A 16 -15.06 5.46 6.03
C LYS A 16 -15.52 5.59 4.57
N VAL A 17 -15.57 4.48 3.86
CA VAL A 17 -15.94 4.45 2.45
C VAL A 17 -17.23 3.65 2.26
N ASN A 18 -18.21 4.23 1.58
CA ASN A 18 -19.49 3.57 1.33
C ASN A 18 -19.38 2.52 0.19
N LYS A 19 -18.38 2.69 -0.68
CA LYS A 19 -18.00 1.79 -1.77
C LYS A 19 -16.47 1.80 -1.90
N ALA A 20 -15.90 0.71 -2.44
CA ALA A 20 -14.48 0.68 -2.81
C ALA A 20 -14.13 1.95 -3.60
N THR A 21 -13.10 2.66 -3.16
CA THR A 21 -12.73 3.96 -3.71
C THR A 21 -11.32 3.85 -4.25
N ASP A 22 -11.24 3.71 -5.56
CA ASP A 22 -9.97 3.75 -6.28
C ASP A 22 -9.43 5.19 -6.30
N LYS A 23 -8.10 5.34 -6.40
CA LYS A 23 -7.41 6.62 -6.60
C LYS A 23 -7.58 7.59 -5.41
N ILE A 24 -7.45 7.11 -4.18
CA ILE A 24 -7.54 7.96 -2.99
C ILE A 24 -6.48 9.06 -3.02
N ALA A 25 -5.29 8.78 -3.55
CA ALA A 25 -4.21 9.76 -3.66
C ALA A 25 -4.57 10.95 -4.58
N LEU A 26 -5.57 10.83 -5.46
CA LEU A 26 -6.08 11.93 -6.29
C LEU A 26 -7.19 12.74 -5.62
N HIS A 27 -7.71 12.28 -4.49
CA HIS A 27 -8.76 13.02 -3.79
C HIS A 27 -8.21 14.37 -3.29
N PRO A 28 -8.92 15.51 -3.47
CA PRO A 28 -8.39 16.83 -3.13
C PRO A 28 -7.96 17.00 -1.66
N LYS A 29 -8.49 16.17 -0.76
CA LYS A 29 -8.13 16.16 0.67
C LYS A 29 -7.03 15.16 1.03
N SER A 30 -6.55 14.36 0.09
CA SER A 30 -5.44 13.43 0.34
C SER A 30 -4.16 14.22 0.58
N LEU A 31 -3.28 13.71 1.45
CA LEU A 31 -1.97 14.30 1.68
C LEU A 31 -1.19 14.46 0.37
N ALA A 32 -1.30 13.51 -0.57
CA ALA A 32 -0.62 13.59 -1.86
C ALA A 32 -1.02 14.83 -2.69
N GLN A 33 -2.21 15.41 -2.43
CA GLN A 33 -2.71 16.60 -3.12
C GLN A 33 -2.41 17.92 -2.40
N SER A 34 -1.91 17.86 -1.16
CA SER A 34 -1.48 19.04 -0.42
C SER A 34 -0.23 19.68 -1.03
N ASP A 35 0.03 20.96 -0.74
CA ASP A 35 1.24 21.64 -1.20
C ASP A 35 2.51 20.93 -0.70
N ALA A 36 2.50 20.44 0.54
CA ALA A 36 3.60 19.65 1.08
C ALA A 36 3.78 18.33 0.30
N GLY A 37 2.69 17.61 0.03
CA GLY A 37 2.72 16.35 -0.70
C GLY A 37 3.22 16.50 -2.14
N LYS A 38 2.75 17.51 -2.86
CA LYS A 38 3.19 17.80 -4.24
C LYS A 38 4.68 18.15 -4.34
N ASN A 39 5.25 18.72 -3.28
CA ASN A 39 6.68 19.06 -3.21
C ASN A 39 7.56 17.88 -2.77
N LEU A 40 6.99 16.71 -2.41
CA LEU A 40 7.78 15.53 -2.08
C LEU A 40 8.35 14.88 -3.36
N PRO A 41 9.61 14.40 -3.33
CA PRO A 41 10.23 13.79 -4.50
C PRO A 41 9.52 12.53 -4.99
N PHE A 42 8.97 11.74 -4.07
CA PHE A 42 8.18 10.55 -4.39
C PHE A 42 7.34 10.12 -3.18
N ILE A 43 6.12 9.64 -3.43
CA ILE A 43 5.22 9.06 -2.44
C ILE A 43 4.75 7.68 -2.91
N LEU A 44 4.94 6.66 -2.08
CA LEU A 44 4.21 5.40 -2.18
C LEU A 44 2.98 5.48 -1.27
N VAL A 45 1.80 5.37 -1.86
CA VAL A 45 0.52 5.38 -1.16
C VAL A 45 0.00 3.95 -1.11
N ILE A 46 -0.13 3.37 0.08
CA ILE A 46 -0.71 2.03 0.26
C ILE A 46 -2.13 2.22 0.79
N ASN A 47 -3.14 1.82 0.00
CA ASN A 47 -4.54 1.88 0.35
C ASN A 47 -5.05 0.46 0.65
N LEU A 48 -5.17 0.12 1.93
CA LEU A 48 -5.70 -1.15 2.39
C LEU A 48 -7.22 -1.02 2.61
N GLU A 49 -8.02 -1.61 1.74
CA GLU A 49 -9.46 -1.67 1.92
C GLU A 49 -9.85 -2.84 2.83
N ILE A 50 -10.39 -2.51 3.99
CA ILE A 50 -10.88 -3.47 4.98
C ILE A 50 -12.39 -3.68 4.72
N PRO A 51 -12.80 -4.87 4.26
CA PRO A 51 -14.20 -5.18 4.03
C PRO A 51 -14.95 -5.19 5.37
N ALA A 52 -15.86 -4.24 5.56
CA ALA A 52 -16.66 -4.08 6.77
C ALA A 52 -18.01 -3.45 6.43
N LYS A 53 -18.92 -3.37 7.41
CA LYS A 53 -20.19 -2.63 7.25
C LYS A 53 -20.17 -1.44 8.21
N PRO A 54 -19.82 -0.22 7.78
CA PRO A 54 -19.37 0.22 6.44
C PRO A 54 -17.92 -0.21 6.14
N ASN A 55 -17.48 -0.13 4.88
CA ASN A 55 -16.08 -0.42 4.53
C ASN A 55 -15.18 0.69 5.08
N TYR A 56 -13.95 0.31 5.40
CA TYR A 56 -12.90 1.25 5.80
C TYR A 56 -11.70 1.13 4.87
N SER A 57 -11.01 2.23 4.66
CA SER A 57 -9.75 2.29 3.94
C SER A 57 -8.69 2.86 4.88
N LEU A 58 -7.64 2.08 5.09
CA LEU A 58 -6.44 2.50 5.81
C LEU A 58 -5.40 2.91 4.75
N VAL A 59 -5.07 4.19 4.70
CA VAL A 59 -4.15 4.74 3.70
C VAL A 59 -2.86 5.16 4.36
N LEU A 60 -1.75 4.56 3.95
CA LEU A 60 -0.41 4.86 4.45
C LEU A 60 0.39 5.61 3.39
N TYR A 61 0.97 6.75 3.76
CA TYR A 61 1.79 7.57 2.87
C TYR A 61 3.26 7.42 3.24
N TYR A 62 4.04 6.78 2.37
CA TYR A 62 5.47 6.60 2.51
C TYR A 62 6.22 7.52 1.56
N ALA A 63 6.97 8.49 2.08
CA ALA A 63 7.67 9.48 1.28
C ALA A 63 9.17 9.20 1.18
N ALA A 64 9.74 9.51 0.01
CA ALA A 64 11.18 9.56 -0.18
C ALA A 64 11.72 10.92 0.26
N GLU A 65 12.85 10.94 0.97
CA GLU A 65 13.54 12.20 1.32
C GLU A 65 14.34 12.80 0.16
N ARG A 66 14.63 11.98 -0.85
CA ARG A 66 15.43 12.33 -2.02
C ARG A 66 14.74 11.81 -3.28
N PRO A 67 15.00 12.41 -4.45
CA PRO A 67 14.51 11.88 -5.71
C PRO A 67 14.85 10.40 -5.89
N VAL A 68 13.93 9.66 -6.50
CA VAL A 68 14.14 8.25 -6.81
C VAL A 68 15.34 8.14 -7.75
N ARG A 69 16.32 7.32 -7.35
CA ARG A 69 17.53 7.12 -8.13
C ARG A 69 17.18 6.37 -9.42
N LYS A 70 17.65 6.87 -10.56
CA LYS A 70 17.54 6.18 -11.85
C LYS A 70 18.14 4.77 -11.78
N ASP A 71 17.55 3.86 -12.52
CA ASP A 71 17.82 2.42 -12.59
C ASP A 71 17.70 1.65 -11.27
N SER A 72 17.22 2.31 -10.21
CA SER A 72 17.00 1.67 -8.92
C SER A 72 15.82 0.69 -8.97
N LEU A 73 15.78 -0.22 -7.99
CA LEU A 73 14.64 -1.11 -7.85
C LEU A 73 13.35 -0.34 -7.58
N LEU A 74 13.43 0.79 -6.88
CA LEU A 74 12.27 1.64 -6.60
C LEU A 74 11.71 2.30 -7.86
N GLU A 75 12.57 2.83 -8.75
CA GLU A 75 12.13 3.36 -10.05
C GLU A 75 11.51 2.25 -10.90
N LYS A 76 12.19 1.12 -11.03
CA LYS A 76 11.69 -0.05 -11.78
C LYS A 76 10.38 -0.59 -11.22
N PHE A 77 10.17 -0.47 -9.92
CA PHE A 77 8.90 -0.82 -9.27
C PHE A 77 7.82 0.23 -9.54
N ALA A 78 8.16 1.52 -9.40
CA ALA A 78 7.24 2.64 -9.61
C ALA A 78 6.72 2.69 -11.06
N ASP A 79 7.62 2.54 -12.03
CA ASP A 79 7.33 2.70 -13.46
C ASP A 79 7.23 1.36 -14.21
N GLY A 80 7.32 0.24 -13.50
CA GLY A 80 7.24 -1.11 -14.06
C GLY A 80 5.82 -1.56 -14.41
N THR A 81 5.68 -2.85 -14.71
CA THR A 81 4.37 -3.47 -14.96
C THR A 81 3.75 -4.02 -13.68
N ASP A 82 2.43 -4.21 -13.68
CA ASP A 82 1.72 -4.81 -12.54
C ASP A 82 2.26 -6.21 -12.22
N GLN A 83 2.60 -7.01 -13.25
CA GLN A 83 3.21 -8.34 -13.04
C GLN A 83 4.55 -8.26 -12.32
N PHE A 84 5.34 -7.22 -12.58
CA PHE A 84 6.60 -6.99 -11.87
C PHE A 84 6.35 -6.62 -10.40
N ARG A 85 5.36 -5.77 -10.14
CA ARG A 85 4.97 -5.34 -8.78
C ARG A 85 4.43 -6.53 -7.98
N ASP A 86 3.49 -7.29 -8.52
CA ASP A 86 2.86 -8.44 -7.87
C ASP A 86 3.87 -9.54 -7.50
N ALA A 87 4.90 -9.72 -8.33
CA ALA A 87 5.95 -10.71 -8.07
C ALA A 87 6.94 -10.29 -6.98
N ARG A 88 7.00 -9.01 -6.60
CA ARG A 88 8.05 -8.43 -5.75
C ARG A 88 7.55 -7.75 -4.49
N PHE A 89 6.34 -7.18 -4.51
CA PHE A 89 5.80 -6.46 -3.38
C PHE A 89 5.44 -7.43 -2.25
N LYS A 90 6.09 -7.24 -1.10
CA LYS A 90 5.92 -8.09 0.08
C LYS A 90 5.51 -7.23 1.25
N LEU A 91 4.35 -7.53 1.82
CA LEU A 91 3.98 -7.02 3.14
C LEU A 91 4.50 -8.00 4.18
N ILE A 92 5.30 -7.51 5.10
CA ILE A 92 5.78 -8.28 6.25
C ILE A 92 5.07 -7.75 7.47
N PRO A 93 3.98 -8.38 7.91
CA PRO A 93 3.30 -7.93 9.10
C PRO A 93 4.20 -8.21 10.32
N SER A 94 4.25 -7.25 11.24
CA SER A 94 4.95 -7.39 12.51
C SER A 94 4.16 -6.68 13.60
N ILE A 95 3.71 -7.44 14.59
CA ILE A 95 2.97 -6.92 15.75
C ILE A 95 3.87 -7.06 16.97
N VAL A 96 4.53 -5.96 17.35
CA VAL A 96 5.41 -5.91 18.53
C VAL A 96 4.58 -5.98 19.82
N GLU A 97 3.49 -5.22 19.87
CA GLU A 97 2.56 -5.16 21.01
C GLU A 97 1.11 -5.37 20.53
N GLY A 98 0.31 -6.08 21.32
CA GLY A 98 -1.07 -6.40 20.97
C GLY A 98 -1.56 -7.74 21.51
N TYR A 99 -2.87 -7.98 21.39
CA TYR A 99 -3.52 -9.19 21.88
C TYR A 99 -2.93 -10.45 21.23
N TRP A 100 -2.59 -11.45 22.05
CA TRP A 100 -1.79 -12.60 21.62
C TRP A 100 -2.45 -13.43 20.50
N MET A 101 -3.79 -13.50 20.47
CA MET A 101 -4.51 -14.18 19.40
C MET A 101 -4.35 -13.47 18.05
N VAL A 102 -4.32 -12.13 18.06
CA VAL A 102 -4.10 -11.34 16.83
C VAL A 102 -2.69 -11.55 16.31
N LYS A 103 -1.68 -11.52 17.20
CA LYS A 103 -0.29 -11.86 16.85
C LYS A 103 -0.18 -13.22 16.17
N ARG A 104 -0.87 -14.23 16.73
CA ARG A 104 -0.86 -15.60 16.20
C ARG A 104 -1.60 -15.73 14.86
N ALA A 105 -2.70 -15.00 14.67
CA ALA A 105 -3.48 -15.03 13.43
C ALA A 105 -2.74 -14.33 12.27
N VAL A 106 -2.11 -13.19 12.53
CA VAL A 106 -1.38 -12.41 11.52
C VAL A 106 -0.05 -13.06 11.15
N GLY A 107 0.65 -13.66 12.12
CA GLY A 107 1.96 -14.27 11.91
C GLY A 107 3.06 -13.25 11.55
N THR A 108 4.19 -13.74 11.08
CA THR A 108 5.38 -12.91 10.72
C THR A 108 5.91 -13.22 9.30
N LYS A 109 5.19 -14.04 8.55
CA LYS A 109 5.61 -14.48 7.22
C LYS A 109 5.30 -13.37 6.20
N ALA A 110 6.29 -13.05 5.38
CA ALA A 110 6.10 -12.14 4.25
C ALA A 110 5.00 -12.67 3.32
N CYS A 111 4.01 -11.84 3.03
CA CYS A 111 2.93 -12.13 2.09
C CYS A 111 3.20 -11.36 0.79
N LEU A 112 3.17 -12.06 -0.35
CA LEU A 112 3.17 -11.41 -1.66
C LEU A 112 1.75 -10.87 -1.89
N LEU A 113 1.57 -9.56 -1.74
CA LEU A 113 0.26 -8.92 -1.77
C LEU A 113 -0.48 -9.21 -3.08
N GLY A 114 0.19 -9.03 -4.22
CA GLY A 114 -0.35 -9.35 -5.56
C GLY A 114 -0.74 -10.81 -5.79
N LYS A 115 -0.40 -11.74 -4.88
CA LYS A 115 -0.87 -13.14 -4.92
C LYS A 115 -1.97 -13.44 -3.91
N ALA A 116 -2.11 -12.63 -2.87
CA ALA A 116 -3.03 -12.87 -1.77
C ALA A 116 -4.31 -12.05 -1.89
N VAL A 117 -4.23 -10.86 -2.49
CA VAL A 117 -5.34 -9.94 -2.68
C VAL A 117 -5.28 -9.33 -4.08
N THR A 118 -6.40 -8.79 -4.55
CA THR A 118 -6.41 -8.03 -5.80
C THR A 118 -5.77 -6.67 -5.55
N CYS A 119 -4.64 -6.43 -6.20
CA CYS A 119 -3.92 -5.17 -6.15
C CYS A 119 -4.24 -4.35 -7.42
N LYS A 120 -4.45 -3.05 -7.28
CA LYS A 120 -4.50 -2.11 -8.41
C LYS A 120 -3.46 -1.02 -8.20
N TYR A 121 -2.71 -0.73 -9.25
CA TYR A 121 -1.64 0.26 -9.20
C TYR A 121 -2.02 1.51 -9.99
N PHE A 122 -1.81 2.69 -9.40
CA PHE A 122 -2.05 3.97 -10.05
C PHE A 122 -0.80 4.85 -9.95
N ARG A 123 -0.07 4.96 -11.07
CA ARG A 123 1.10 5.83 -11.19
C ARG A 123 0.67 7.23 -11.63
N GLN A 124 1.24 8.25 -11.00
CA GLN A 124 1.22 9.67 -11.39
C GLN A 124 2.66 10.22 -11.37
N ASP A 125 2.88 11.52 -11.53
CA ASP A 125 4.23 12.10 -11.61
C ASP A 125 5.07 11.80 -10.35
N ASN A 126 4.60 12.24 -9.18
CA ASN A 126 5.36 12.12 -7.92
C ASN A 126 4.84 11.03 -6.98
N PHE A 127 3.85 10.22 -7.38
CA PHE A 127 3.40 9.12 -6.53
C PHE A 127 3.01 7.85 -7.29
N LEU A 128 3.01 6.74 -6.57
CA LEU A 128 2.40 5.47 -6.93
C LEU A 128 1.41 5.08 -5.82
N GLU A 129 0.15 4.87 -6.18
CA GLU A 129 -0.83 4.27 -5.27
C GLU A 129 -0.95 2.77 -5.55
N ASP A 130 -0.85 1.98 -4.50
CA ASP A 130 -1.15 0.55 -4.46
C ASP A 130 -2.44 0.36 -3.66
N GLN A 131 -3.49 -0.10 -4.32
CA GLN A 131 -4.79 -0.36 -3.71
C GLN A 131 -4.97 -1.88 -3.52
N ASP A 132 -4.91 -2.29 -2.27
CA ASP A 132 -5.10 -3.67 -1.85
C ASP A 132 -6.54 -3.89 -1.43
N ARG A 133 -7.23 -4.79 -2.12
CA ARG A 133 -8.59 -5.17 -1.76
C ARG A 133 -8.66 -6.64 -1.42
N GLU A 134 -8.99 -6.92 -0.15
CA GLU A 134 -9.43 -8.26 0.22
C GLU A 134 -10.70 -8.60 -0.57
N LEU A 135 -10.68 -9.76 -1.23
CA LEU A 135 -11.89 -10.28 -1.83
C LEU A 135 -12.89 -10.61 -0.71
N PRO A 136 -14.20 -10.41 -0.91
CA PRO A 136 -15.19 -10.70 0.11
C PRO A 136 -15.02 -12.14 0.62
N ILE A 137 -15.00 -12.32 1.94
CA ILE A 137 -14.95 -13.64 2.59
C ILE A 137 -16.09 -14.49 2.02
N GLY A 138 -15.75 -15.40 1.09
CA GLY A 138 -16.71 -16.14 0.27
C GLY A 138 -16.22 -16.45 -1.14
N SER A 139 -15.34 -15.62 -1.73
CA SER A 139 -14.66 -15.97 -2.98
C SER A 139 -13.39 -16.78 -2.69
N LYS A 140 -13.56 -17.99 -2.17
CA LYS A 140 -12.51 -19.00 -2.33
C LYS A 140 -12.40 -19.25 -3.83
N GLN A 141 -11.36 -18.73 -4.46
CA GLN A 141 -10.92 -19.29 -5.72
C GLN A 141 -10.34 -20.65 -5.38
N SER A 142 -11.17 -21.68 -5.52
CA SER A 142 -10.80 -23.08 -5.42
C SER A 142 -9.68 -23.32 -6.45
N TYR A 143 -8.43 -23.32 -6.00
CA TYR A 143 -7.37 -23.92 -6.78
C TYR A 143 -7.46 -25.43 -6.51
N ILE A 144 -8.05 -26.14 -7.48
CA ILE A 144 -7.74 -27.55 -7.72
C ILE A 144 -6.32 -27.61 -8.29
#